data_AF-A0A6M8BJE9-F1
#
_entry.id   AF-A0A6M8BJE9-F1
#
_cell.length_a   1.000
_cell.length_b   1.000
_cell.length_c   1.000
_cell.angle_alpha   90.00
_cell.angle_beta   90.00
_cell.angle_gamma   90.00
#
_symmetry.space_group_name_H-M   'P 1'
#
loop_
_entity.id
_entity.type
_entity.pdbx_description
1 polymer ?
#
loop_
_entity_poly.entity_id
_entity_poly.type
_entity_poly.pdbx_seq_one_letter_code
_entity_poly.pdbx_strand_id
1 'polypeptide(L)'
;MDWNLLGLAFVTVFVSELGDKSQLAAIALGSSGKSVRAVFLGTAVALVLASFLGVMLGGGVAQVVPTRWIKAIAAIGFVVMAMRLLLGAADELPDEPLDESLDGNEPA
;
A
#
# COMPACT_ATOMS: atom_id res chain seq x y z
N MET A 1 -24.06 -6.27 21.27
CA MET A 1 -23.05 -6.06 20.22
C MET A 1 -23.36 -4.73 19.59
N ASP A 2 -22.45 -3.77 19.74
CA ASP A 2 -22.72 -2.40 19.30
C ASP A 2 -22.52 -2.30 17.79
N TRP A 3 -23.61 -2.38 17.03
CA TRP A 3 -23.53 -2.36 15.57
C TRP A 3 -22.94 -1.08 14.99
N ASN A 4 -23.02 0.03 15.74
CA ASN A 4 -22.37 1.29 15.38
C ASN A 4 -20.84 1.16 15.38
N LEU A 5 -20.27 0.44 16.34
CA LEU A 5 -18.82 0.19 16.42
C LEU A 5 -18.35 -0.67 15.26
N LEU A 6 -19.12 -1.70 14.90
CA LEU A 6 -18.81 -2.54 13.74
C LEU A 6 -18.85 -1.73 12.44
N GLY A 7 -19.88 -0.90 12.23
CA GLY A 7 -19.99 -0.04 11.06
C GLY A 7 -18.84 0.97 10.96
N LEU A 8 -18.48 1.64 12.06
CA LEU A 8 -17.36 2.58 12.08
C LEU A 8 -16.02 1.91 11.81
N ALA A 9 -15.75 0.77 12.43
CA ALA A 9 -14.51 0.03 12.21
C ALA A 9 -14.41 -0.45 10.76
N PHE A 10 -15.50 -1.00 10.21
CA PHE A 10 -15.56 -1.44 8.82
C PHE A 10 -15.29 -0.29 7.86
N VAL A 11 -16.00 0.84 7.99
CA VAL A 11 -15.83 2.00 7.08
C VAL A 11 -14.42 2.58 7.21
N THR A 12 -13.90 2.71 8.43
CA THR A 12 -12.55 3.24 8.66
C THR A 12 -11.48 2.39 8.01
N VAL A 13 -11.53 1.06 8.22
CA VAL A 13 -10.58 0.12 7.61
C VAL A 13 -10.77 0.08 6.10
N PHE A 14 -12.01 0.01 5.62
CA PHE A 14 -12.31 -0.02 4.18
C PHE A 14 -11.74 1.20 3.46
N VAL A 15 -12.03 2.41 3.96
CA VAL A 15 -11.50 3.66 3.38
C VAL A 15 -9.98 3.73 3.48
N SER A 16 -9.39 3.24 4.58
CA SER A 16 -7.94 3.20 4.76
C SER A 16 -7.23 2.25 3.78
N GLU A 17 -7.90 1.19 3.34
CA GLU A 17 -7.34 0.16 2.47
C GLU A 17 -7.64 0.40 0.98
N LEU A 18 -8.61 1.28 0.65
CA LEU A 18 -8.98 1.58 -0.74
C LEU A 18 -7.80 2.12 -1.55
N GLY A 19 -7.49 1.43 -2.65
CA GLY A 19 -6.42 1.82 -3.56
C GLY A 19 -5.00 1.49 -3.07
N ASP A 20 -4.87 0.69 -2.01
CA ASP A 20 -3.57 0.23 -1.55
C ASP A 20 -2.89 -0.72 -2.57
N LYS A 21 -1.57 -0.80 -2.49
CA LYS A 21 -0.73 -1.70 -3.29
C LYS A 21 -1.17 -3.15 -3.16
N SER A 22 -1.67 -3.58 -2.01
CA SER A 22 -2.23 -4.92 -1.82
C SER A 22 -3.43 -5.19 -2.74
N GLN A 23 -4.28 -4.20 -3.01
CA GLN A 23 -5.41 -4.31 -3.94
C GLN A 23 -4.94 -4.44 -5.40
N LEU A 24 -3.95 -3.64 -5.81
CA LEU A 24 -3.34 -3.77 -7.15
C LEU A 24 -2.66 -5.13 -7.33
N ALA A 25 -1.95 -5.62 -6.31
CA ALA A 25 -1.36 -6.95 -6.32
C ALA A 25 -2.42 -8.05 -6.42
N ALA A 26 -3.55 -7.93 -5.70
CA ALA A 26 -4.67 -8.86 -5.78
C ALA A 26 -5.30 -8.89 -7.19
N ILE A 27 -5.47 -7.72 -7.83
CA ILE A 27 -5.98 -7.62 -9.21
C ILE A 27 -4.99 -8.28 -10.19
N ALA A 28 -3.69 -7.99 -10.07
CA ALA A 28 -2.65 -8.57 -10.93
C ALA A 28 -2.53 -10.10 -10.75
N LEU A 29 -2.64 -10.61 -9.51
CA LEU A 29 -2.67 -12.05 -9.26
C LEU A 29 -3.95 -12.70 -9.81
N GLY A 30 -5.08 -12.01 -9.68
CA GLY A 30 -6.37 -12.45 -10.20
C GLY A 30 -6.39 -12.51 -11.72
N SER A 31 -5.74 -11.56 -12.40
CA SER A 31 -5.64 -11.52 -13.86
C SER A 31 -4.67 -12.59 -14.42
N SER A 32 -3.71 -13.06 -13.61
CA SER A 32 -2.67 -14.01 -14.03
C SER A 32 -3.10 -15.50 -14.06
N GLY A 33 -4.39 -15.80 -13.83
CA GLY A 33 -5.02 -16.96 -14.49
C GLY A 33 -5.06 -18.33 -13.81
N LYS A 34 -5.21 -18.46 -12.48
CA LYS A 34 -5.49 -19.79 -11.85
C LYS A 34 -6.83 -19.93 -11.14
N SER A 35 -7.34 -18.90 -10.46
CA SER A 35 -8.73 -18.86 -9.94
C SER A 35 -8.97 -17.51 -9.25
N VAL A 36 -9.81 -16.66 -9.83
CA VAL A 36 -10.21 -15.36 -9.22
C VAL A 36 -10.81 -15.56 -7.82
N ARG A 37 -11.57 -16.64 -7.64
CA ARG A 37 -12.19 -16.98 -6.34
C ARG A 37 -11.16 -17.32 -5.28
N ALA A 38 -10.10 -18.04 -5.63
CA ALA A 38 -9.03 -18.39 -4.70
C ALA A 38 -8.22 -17.16 -4.29
N VAL A 39 -7.92 -16.26 -5.23
CA VAL A 39 -7.22 -15.00 -4.94
C VAL A 39 -8.05 -14.10 -4.04
N PHE A 40 -9.36 -13.96 -4.34
CA PHE A 40 -10.28 -13.21 -3.49
C PHE A 40 -10.32 -13.77 -2.07
N LEU A 41 -10.50 -15.09 -1.92
CA LEU A 41 -10.59 -15.70 -0.59
C LEU A 41 -9.27 -15.62 0.18
N GLY A 42 -8.14 -15.84 -0.51
CA GLY A 42 -6.81 -15.74 0.10
C GLY A 42 -6.48 -14.32 0.57
N THR A 43 -6.77 -13.30 -0.24
CA THR A 43 -6.55 -11.89 0.12
C THR A 43 -7.49 -11.44 1.23
N ALA A 44 -8.76 -11.86 1.21
CA ALA A 44 -9.70 -11.58 2.29
C ALA A 44 -9.25 -12.21 3.63
N VAL A 45 -8.84 -13.47 3.63
CA VAL A 45 -8.33 -14.14 4.83
C VAL A 45 -7.04 -13.49 5.32
N ALA A 46 -6.14 -13.13 4.41
CA ALA A 46 -4.90 -12.43 4.75
C ALA A 46 -5.19 -11.08 5.42
N LEU A 47 -6.13 -10.29 4.88
CA LEU A 47 -6.53 -9.01 5.46
C LEU A 47 -7.11 -9.19 6.86
N VAL A 48 -8.06 -10.12 7.03
CA VAL A 48 -8.68 -10.39 8.35
C VAL A 48 -7.62 -10.81 9.37
N LEU A 49 -6.71 -11.71 8.99
CA LEU A 49 -5.62 -12.15 9.87
C LEU A 49 -4.66 -11.02 10.22
N ALA A 50 -4.29 -10.19 9.25
CA ALA A 50 -3.43 -9.04 9.47
C ALA A 50 -4.08 -8.02 10.42
N SER A 51 -5.35 -7.68 10.19
CA SER A 51 -6.10 -6.78 11.08
C SER A 51 -6.24 -7.38 12.49
N PHE A 52 -6.54 -8.67 12.60
CA PHE A 52 -6.67 -9.36 13.89
C PHE A 52 -5.36 -9.32 14.69
N LEU A 53 -4.24 -9.68 14.06
CA LEU A 53 -2.91 -9.58 14.68
C LEU A 53 -2.56 -8.13 15.04
N GLY A 54 -2.88 -7.18 14.16
CA GLY A 54 -2.68 -5.75 14.40
C GLY A 54 -3.43 -5.24 15.63
N VAL A 55 -4.69 -5.64 15.81
CA VAL A 55 -5.50 -5.28 16.99
C VAL A 55 -4.98 -5.96 18.25
N MET A 56 -4.66 -7.26 18.18
CA MET A 56 -4.12 -7.99 19.34
C MET A 56 -2.80 -7.37 19.84
N LEU A 57 -1.86 -7.13 18.94
CA LEU A 57 -0.55 -6.56 19.27
C LEU A 57 -0.67 -5.08 19.63
N GLY A 58 -1.44 -4.31 18.86
CA GLY A 58 -1.64 -2.89 19.08
C GLY A 58 -2.32 -2.60 20.43
N GLY A 59 -3.31 -3.41 20.81
CA GLY A 59 -3.96 -3.33 22.12
C GLY A 59 -2.98 -3.59 23.27
N GLY A 60 -2.12 -4.61 23.15
CA GLY A 60 -1.09 -4.90 24.14
C GLY A 60 -0.03 -3.80 24.24
N VAL A 61 0.46 -3.32 23.10
CA VAL A 61 1.46 -2.23 23.04
C VAL A 61 0.90 -0.94 23.62
N ALA A 62 -0.37 -0.61 23.35
CA ALA A 62 -1.01 0.61 23.86
C ALA A 62 -1.15 0.63 25.39
N GLN A 63 -1.16 -0.53 26.05
CA GLN A 63 -1.21 -0.62 27.51
C GLN A 63 0.15 -0.41 28.17
N VAL A 64 1.24 -0.75 27.47
CA VAL A 64 2.60 -0.72 28.03
C VAL A 64 3.36 0.54 27.61
N VAL A 65 3.14 1.01 26.38
CA VAL A 65 3.91 2.10 25.78
C VAL A 65 3.12 3.41 25.85
N PRO A 66 3.67 4.48 26.45
CA PRO A 66 3.01 5.79 26.46
C PRO A 66 2.76 6.30 25.05
N THR A 67 1.57 6.85 24.79
CA THR A 67 1.13 7.32 23.46
C THR A 67 2.10 8.33 22.82
N ARG A 68 2.84 9.10 23.63
CA ARG A 68 3.86 10.05 23.14
C ARG A 68 4.95 9.34 22.32
N TRP A 69 5.38 8.17 22.76
CA TRP A 69 6.41 7.38 22.07
C TRP A 69 5.88 6.76 20.79
N ILE A 70 4.65 6.24 20.81
CA ILE A 70 3.98 5.70 19.62
C ILE A 70 3.90 6.77 18.52
N LYS A 71 3.46 7.98 18.88
CA LYS A 71 3.39 9.13 17.96
C LYS A 71 4.77 9.55 17.44
N ALA A 72 5.78 9.58 18.30
CA ALA A 72 7.14 9.93 17.89
C ALA A 72 7.71 8.94 16.88
N ILE A 73 7.56 7.64 17.12
CA ILE A 73 8.01 6.58 16.19
C ILE A 73 7.27 6.69 14.86
N ALA A 74 5.94 6.87 14.89
CA ALA A 74 5.15 7.06 13.68
C ALA A 74 5.62 8.29 12.88
N ALA A 75 5.86 9.42 13.54
CA ALA A 75 6.35 10.64 12.89
C ALA A 75 7.71 10.44 12.22
N ILE A 76 8.65 9.77 12.90
CA ILE A 76 9.96 9.43 12.32
C ILE A 76 9.78 8.52 11.10
N GLY A 77 8.93 7.49 11.20
CA GLY A 77 8.63 6.61 10.08
C GLY A 77 8.10 7.35 8.84
N PHE A 78 7.17 8.30 9.06
CA PHE A 78 6.67 9.16 7.98
C PHE A 78 7.75 10.03 7.35
N VAL A 79 8.64 10.63 8.15
CA VAL A 79 9.76 11.43 7.63
C VAL A 79 10.71 10.57 6.79
N VAL A 80 11.04 9.37 7.28
CA VAL A 80 11.89 8.43 6.53
C VAL A 80 11.24 8.06 5.20
N MET A 81 9.95 7.73 5.20
CA MET A 81 9.22 7.37 3.98
C MET A 81 9.15 8.55 3.00
N ALA A 82 8.90 9.76 3.50
CA ALA A 82 8.90 10.98 2.70
C ALA A 82 10.27 11.25 2.07
N MET A 83 11.36 11.11 2.83
CA MET A 83 12.72 11.27 2.29
C MET A 83 13.04 10.21 1.24
N ARG A 84 12.68 8.94 1.46
CA ARG A 84 12.88 7.89 0.44
C ARG A 84 12.12 8.17 -0.84
N LEU A 85 10.89 8.69 -0.74
CA LEU A 85 10.10 9.05 -1.91
C LEU A 85 10.73 10.23 -2.67
N LEU A 86 11.18 11.27 -1.97
CA LEU A 86 11.84 12.43 -2.59
C LEU A 86 13.15 12.07 -3.26
N LEU A 87 13.95 11.21 -2.64
CA LEU A 87 15.23 10.77 -3.20
C LEU A 87 15.04 9.82 -4.40
N GLY A 88 14.11 8.87 -4.32
CA GLY A 88 13.85 7.94 -5.42
C GLY A 88 13.27 8.61 -6.67
N ALA A 89 12.57 9.74 -6.51
CA ALA A 89 12.06 10.52 -7.64
C ALA A 89 13.16 11.30 -8.39
N ALA A 90 14.36 11.47 -7.81
CA ALA A 90 15.45 12.20 -8.45
C ALA A 90 16.22 11.34 -9.48
N ASP A 91 16.07 10.02 -9.44
CA ASP A 91 16.75 9.07 -10.35
C ASP A 91 15.95 8.82 -11.66
N GLU A 92 14.73 9.37 -11.79
CA GLU A 92 13.83 9.21 -12.94
C GLU A 92 13.85 10.41 -13.91
N LEU A 93 15.00 11.07 -14.10
CA LEU A 93 15.17 11.94 -15.25
C LEU A 93 15.41 11.07 -16.49
N PRO A 94 14.51 11.07 -17.50
CA PRO A 94 14.79 10.41 -18.76
C PRO A 94 15.89 11.19 -19.47
N ASP A 95 17.08 10.60 -19.53
CA ASP A 95 18.12 10.96 -20.49
C ASP A 95 17.68 10.52 -21.90
N GLU A 96 16.51 10.98 -22.36
CA GLU A 96 16.09 10.79 -23.75
C GLU A 96 16.62 11.99 -24.56
N PRO A 97 17.72 11.85 -25.32
CA PRO A 97 18.09 12.87 -26.29
C PRO A 97 16.96 12.97 -27.32
N LEU A 98 16.46 14.19 -27.52
CA LEU A 98 15.51 14.50 -28.58
C LEU A 98 16.14 14.16 -29.95
N ASP A 99 15.55 13.15 -30.59
CA ASP A 99 15.49 12.87 -32.03
C ASP A 99 16.68 13.25 -32.93
N GLU A 100 17.68 12.37 -33.01
CA GLU A 100 18.63 12.32 -34.14
C GLU A 100 18.24 11.25 -35.18
N SER A 101 16.94 11.08 -35.47
CA SER A 101 16.45 10.16 -36.51
C SER A 101 15.65 10.84 -37.62
N LEU A 102 15.72 12.17 -37.72
CA LEU A 102 15.29 12.91 -38.90
C LEU A 102 16.42 13.06 -39.95
N ASP A 103 17.32 12.07 -40.07
CA ASP A 103 18.16 11.93 -41.26
C ASP A 103 17.36 11.17 -42.32
N GLY A 104 16.80 11.95 -43.26
CA GLY A 104 15.94 11.51 -44.33
C GLY A 104 16.70 10.75 -45.41
N ASN A 105 16.83 9.43 -45.24
CA ASN A 105 17.20 8.53 -46.32
C ASN A 105 16.14 7.44 -46.50
N GLU A 106 15.06 7.78 -47.19
CA GLU A 106 14.17 6.81 -47.84
C GLU A 106 14.78 6.42 -49.19
N PRO A 107 15.23 5.17 -49.40
CA PRO A 107 15.61 4.72 -50.73
C PRO A 107 14.38 4.39 -51.57
N ALA A 108 14.31 5.03 -52.75
CA ALA A 108 13.35 4.80 -53.84
C ALA A 108 13.59 3.47 -54.58
#